data_AF-A0A6J5TUP5-F1
#
_entry.id   AF-A0A6J5TUP5-F1
#
_cell.length_a   1.000
_cell.length_b   1.000
_cell.length_c   1.000
_cell.angle_alpha   90.00
_cell.angle_beta   90.00
_cell.angle_gamma   90.00
#
_symmetry.space_group_name_H-M   'P 1'
#
loop_
_entity.id
_entity.type
_entity.pdbx_description
1 polymer ?
#
loop_
_entity_poly.entity_id
_entity_poly.type
_entity_poly.pdbx_seq_one_letter_code
_entity_poly.pdbx_strand_id
1 'polypeptide(L)'
;MALFLRLLCLVSFFSFFSSSPATDTLTPSDLLRDNQTLVSSGGLFEFGFFSERVSGYYLGIWFTADPSNVVWVSNRDYPLLDSSALLQIRSGNLILTDRRQVQSIVNAGNVATTSNTSIIWQSFDAPSDTYLPGMKLGSFNLNTGHHSLHVVNSWASHQNPAPGLYTLSIDSSDLTKLSVWRGDGVKMVVAFLDGYEFRFIFENSNGSTNDYNFSLQFNRNEAFYTFSSSKNYDVMWLVMNSTGNLDQNFMLKGKIYSVSHPLCAGSNGGNNGTCLPSIPSQCRDGGAFSEMNGSLPSTSAVSGGSIGISECQTLCQVNCSCTAFASVQNESVRQLYYGSKQNLLKIVKKGPGLIYIRDGAPSGKINPVFRVS
;
A
#
# COMPACT_ATOMS: atom_id res chain seq x y z
N MET A 1 44.76 -50.76 41.20
CA MET A 1 44.96 -49.30 41.03
C MET A 1 44.79 -48.99 39.55
N ALA A 2 43.55 -48.99 39.04
CA ALA A 2 42.59 -47.88 39.02
C ALA A 2 42.90 -46.86 37.90
N LEU A 3 42.30 -47.13 36.73
CA LEU A 3 41.98 -46.16 35.67
C LEU A 3 41.28 -44.93 36.27
N PHE A 4 41.53 -43.73 35.76
CA PHE A 4 40.46 -42.74 35.57
C PHE A 4 40.72 -41.81 34.39
N LEU A 5 39.82 -41.97 33.41
CA LEU A 5 39.52 -41.13 32.26
C LEU A 5 38.96 -39.78 32.74
N ARG A 6 39.43 -38.64 32.21
CA ARG A 6 38.76 -37.33 32.40
C ARG A 6 38.35 -36.70 31.07
N LEU A 7 37.17 -37.14 30.66
CA LEU A 7 36.04 -36.41 30.07
C LEU A 7 36.32 -35.03 29.41
N LEU A 8 36.19 -34.99 28.09
CA LEU A 8 35.91 -33.79 27.30
C LEU A 8 34.58 -33.17 27.79
N CYS A 9 34.63 -31.92 28.23
CA CYS A 9 33.43 -31.12 28.50
C CYS A 9 32.97 -30.48 27.17
N LEU A 10 32.17 -31.21 26.39
CA LEU A 10 31.37 -30.64 25.32
C LEU A 10 30.26 -29.83 25.98
N VAL A 11 30.45 -28.51 26.09
CA VAL A 11 29.38 -27.58 26.39
C VAL A 11 28.47 -27.57 25.18
N SER A 12 27.42 -28.39 25.22
CA SER A 12 26.33 -28.30 24.27
C SER A 12 25.60 -26.99 24.54
N PHE A 13 25.91 -25.97 23.72
CA PHE A 13 25.00 -24.86 23.48
C PHE A 13 23.80 -25.42 22.70
N PHE A 14 22.96 -26.22 23.37
CA PHE A 14 21.57 -26.37 22.94
C PHE A 14 20.91 -25.04 23.28
N SER A 15 21.04 -24.09 22.36
CA SER A 15 20.07 -23.04 22.21
C SER A 15 18.72 -23.75 22.07
N PHE A 16 17.99 -23.83 23.17
CA PHE A 16 16.56 -24.11 23.14
C PHE A 16 15.94 -22.95 22.37
N PHE A 17 15.97 -23.05 21.03
CA PHE A 17 14.97 -22.38 20.22
C PHE A 17 13.66 -23.01 20.63
N SER A 18 12.98 -22.36 21.57
CA SER A 18 11.57 -22.60 21.85
C SER A 18 10.81 -22.29 20.56
N SER A 19 10.67 -23.28 19.69
CA SER A 19 9.69 -23.23 18.60
C SER A 19 8.32 -23.33 19.25
N SER A 20 7.79 -22.17 19.67
CA SER A 20 6.38 -22.06 20.03
C SER A 20 5.55 -22.58 18.86
N PRO A 21 4.51 -23.40 19.08
CA PRO A 21 3.61 -23.78 18.01
C PRO A 21 3.09 -22.50 17.36
N ALA A 22 3.31 -22.40 16.05
CA ALA A 22 2.88 -21.25 15.28
C ALA A 22 1.35 -21.22 15.31
N THR A 23 0.79 -20.14 15.86
CA THR A 23 -0.66 -20.01 16.04
C THR A 23 -1.18 -19.13 14.89
N ASP A 24 -2.22 -19.58 14.20
CA ASP A 24 -2.84 -18.88 13.07
C ASP A 24 -4.11 -18.11 13.47
N THR A 25 -4.52 -18.24 14.74
CA THR A 25 -5.81 -17.79 15.25
C THR A 25 -5.62 -16.84 16.43
N LEU A 26 -6.26 -15.66 16.38
CA LEU A 26 -6.37 -14.74 17.50
C LEU A 26 -7.73 -14.88 18.17
N THR A 27 -7.76 -15.15 19.47
CA THR A 27 -8.98 -15.22 20.28
C THR A 27 -9.20 -13.92 21.08
N PRO A 28 -10.42 -13.67 21.60
CA PRO A 28 -10.68 -12.47 22.42
C PRO A 28 -9.85 -12.35 23.71
N SER A 29 -9.28 -13.45 24.20
CA SER A 29 -8.36 -13.43 25.35
C SER A 29 -6.93 -13.06 24.95
N ASP A 30 -6.60 -13.11 23.68
CA ASP A 30 -5.24 -12.91 23.20
C ASP A 30 -4.94 -11.42 23.00
N LEU A 31 -3.67 -11.09 23.22
CA LEU A 31 -3.11 -9.79 22.95
C LEU A 31 -1.88 -10.02 22.06
N LEU A 32 -1.86 -9.40 20.89
CA LEU A 32 -0.68 -9.40 20.03
C LEU A 32 0.07 -8.09 20.26
N ARG A 33 1.36 -8.17 20.62
CA ARG A 33 2.24 -7.03 20.92
C ARG A 33 3.68 -7.31 20.47
N ASP A 34 4.47 -6.26 20.40
CA ASP A 34 5.92 -6.33 20.18
C ASP A 34 6.26 -7.17 18.92
N ASN A 35 7.08 -8.21 19.09
CA ASN A 35 7.53 -9.11 18.01
C ASN A 35 6.68 -10.39 17.91
N GLN A 36 5.52 -10.44 18.56
CA GLN A 36 4.63 -11.58 18.43
C GLN A 36 3.97 -11.58 17.05
N THR A 37 3.91 -12.75 16.44
CA THR A 37 3.30 -12.96 15.13
C THR A 37 2.33 -14.14 15.17
N LEU A 38 1.35 -14.09 14.27
CA LEU A 38 0.56 -15.26 13.87
C LEU A 38 1.12 -15.78 12.56
N VAL A 39 1.23 -17.09 12.42
CA VAL A 39 1.71 -17.71 11.18
C VAL A 39 0.54 -18.44 10.56
N SER A 40 0.28 -18.23 9.28
CA SER A 40 -0.78 -18.92 8.56
C SER A 40 -0.60 -20.45 8.61
N SER A 41 -1.69 -21.20 8.52
CA SER A 41 -1.70 -22.67 8.60
C SER A 41 -0.77 -23.38 7.60
N GLY A 42 -0.50 -22.74 6.45
CA GLY A 42 0.45 -23.21 5.44
C GLY A 42 1.90 -22.74 5.63
N GLY A 43 2.18 -21.93 6.66
CA GLY A 43 3.50 -21.38 6.95
C GLY A 43 4.00 -20.30 5.99
N LEU A 44 3.19 -19.90 5.00
CA LEU A 44 3.61 -19.02 3.91
C LEU A 44 3.62 -17.53 4.29
N PHE A 45 2.72 -17.15 5.19
CA PHE A 45 2.50 -15.78 5.63
C PHE A 45 2.58 -15.67 7.14
N GLU A 46 3.08 -14.53 7.60
CA GLU A 46 3.00 -14.09 8.98
C GLU A 46 2.19 -12.80 9.09
N PHE A 47 1.52 -12.62 10.22
CA PHE A 47 0.77 -11.43 10.57
C PHE A 47 1.27 -10.88 11.90
N GLY A 48 1.57 -9.59 11.94
CA GLY A 48 2.05 -8.95 13.15
C GLY A 48 2.47 -7.52 12.92
N PHE A 49 3.27 -6.99 13.85
CA PHE A 49 3.79 -5.64 13.76
C PHE A 49 5.14 -5.60 13.05
N PHE A 50 5.36 -4.55 12.28
CA PHE A 50 6.64 -4.25 11.65
C PHE A 50 6.93 -2.75 11.67
N SER A 51 8.21 -2.40 11.60
CA SER A 51 8.66 -1.01 11.49
C SER A 51 9.24 -0.76 10.12
N GLU A 52 8.89 0.36 9.52
CA GLU A 52 9.62 0.92 8.40
C GLU A 52 10.38 2.14 8.89
N ARG A 53 11.72 2.13 8.77
CA ARG A 53 12.64 2.93 9.59
C ARG A 53 12.35 4.43 9.56
N VAL A 54 11.75 4.90 8.48
CA VAL A 54 11.49 6.32 8.21
C VAL A 54 10.00 6.67 8.32
N SER A 55 9.09 5.72 8.10
CA SER A 55 7.65 6.03 7.97
C SER A 55 6.79 5.64 9.18
N GLY A 56 7.29 4.76 10.06
CA GLY A 56 6.67 4.49 11.35
C GLY A 56 6.45 3.00 11.62
N TYR A 57 5.49 2.72 12.51
CA TYR A 57 5.16 1.38 12.96
C TYR A 57 3.79 0.94 12.42
N TYR A 58 3.68 -0.30 11.99
CA TYR A 58 2.55 -0.80 11.22
C TYR A 58 2.14 -2.21 11.64
N LEU A 59 0.88 -2.53 11.42
CA LEU A 59 0.34 -3.89 11.47
C LEU A 59 0.16 -4.38 10.04
N GLY A 60 0.67 -5.57 9.72
CA GLY A 60 0.61 -6.08 8.36
C GLY A 60 0.74 -7.59 8.24
N ILE A 61 0.73 -8.04 6.99
CA ILE A 61 0.96 -9.42 6.58
C ILE A 61 2.16 -9.43 5.62
N TRP A 62 3.09 -10.36 5.79
CA TRP A 62 4.26 -10.54 4.93
C TRP A 62 4.53 -12.01 4.65
N PHE A 63 5.40 -12.29 3.68
CA PHE A 63 5.89 -13.65 3.43
C PHE A 63 6.88 -14.08 4.51
N THR A 64 6.69 -15.27 5.07
CA THR A 64 7.62 -15.86 6.05
C THR A 64 9.03 -16.01 5.49
N ALA A 65 9.15 -16.28 4.18
CA ALA A 65 10.45 -16.45 3.51
C ALA A 65 11.26 -15.14 3.39
N ASP A 66 10.60 -13.99 3.36
CA ASP A 66 11.23 -12.68 3.33
C ASP A 66 10.28 -11.61 3.92
N PRO A 67 10.49 -11.20 5.18
CA PRO A 67 9.67 -10.18 5.84
C PRO A 67 9.67 -8.81 5.15
N SER A 68 10.61 -8.55 4.24
CA SER A 68 10.62 -7.32 3.42
C SER A 68 9.49 -7.30 2.39
N ASN A 69 8.92 -8.47 2.05
CA ASN A 69 7.79 -8.58 1.13
C ASN A 69 6.47 -8.54 1.90
N VAL A 70 6.08 -7.33 2.28
CA VAL A 70 4.79 -7.04 2.92
C VAL A 70 3.68 -7.03 1.88
N VAL A 71 2.63 -7.85 2.08
CA VAL A 71 1.52 -8.01 1.13
C VAL A 71 0.25 -7.25 1.55
N TRP A 72 0.17 -6.81 2.81
CA TRP A 72 -0.96 -6.05 3.31
C TRP A 72 -0.57 -5.21 4.53
N VAL A 73 -1.08 -3.98 4.61
CA VAL A 73 -0.84 -3.04 5.71
C VAL A 73 -2.16 -2.45 6.18
N SER A 74 -2.45 -2.59 7.48
CA SER A 74 -3.69 -2.13 8.10
C SER A 74 -3.75 -0.61 8.19
N ASN A 75 -2.81 -0.01 8.90
CA ASN A 75 -2.84 1.38 9.34
C ASN A 75 -1.99 2.28 8.42
N ARG A 76 -2.13 2.10 7.11
CA ARG A 76 -1.31 2.80 6.10
C ARG A 76 -1.47 4.32 6.13
N ASP A 77 -2.68 4.81 6.39
CA ASP A 77 -2.98 6.25 6.46
C ASP A 77 -2.48 6.89 7.77
N TYR A 78 -2.47 6.10 8.84
CA TYR A 78 -2.20 6.55 10.19
C TYR A 78 -1.19 5.59 10.86
N PRO A 79 0.12 5.75 10.62
CA PRO A 79 1.15 4.95 11.26
C PRO A 79 1.06 5.04 12.80
N LEU A 80 1.39 3.94 13.45
CA LEU A 80 1.56 3.87 14.89
C LEU A 80 2.87 4.58 15.28
N LEU A 81 2.91 5.10 16.51
CA LEU A 81 4.03 5.90 16.98
C LEU A 81 5.30 5.07 17.25
N ASP A 82 5.13 3.85 17.79
CA ASP A 82 6.23 2.98 18.19
C ASP A 82 5.72 1.54 18.41
N SER A 83 6.61 0.67 18.89
CA SER A 83 6.36 -0.74 19.14
C SER A 83 5.43 -1.05 20.31
N SER A 84 5.02 -0.05 21.10
CA SER A 84 4.11 -0.25 22.25
C SER A 84 2.66 -0.50 21.85
N ALA A 85 2.38 -0.49 20.54
CA ALA A 85 1.06 -0.78 20.01
C ALA A 85 0.59 -2.19 20.39
N LEU A 86 -0.73 -2.32 20.55
CA LEU A 86 -1.37 -3.59 20.86
C LEU A 86 -2.54 -3.85 19.92
N LEU A 87 -2.71 -5.11 19.57
CA LEU A 87 -3.85 -5.61 18.83
C LEU A 87 -4.63 -6.58 19.71
N GLN A 88 -5.95 -6.42 19.73
CA GLN A 88 -6.86 -7.25 20.52
C GLN A 88 -8.25 -7.29 19.88
N ILE A 89 -9.06 -8.29 20.24
CA ILE A 89 -10.47 -8.34 19.84
C ILE A 89 -11.33 -7.79 20.98
N ARG A 90 -12.16 -6.78 20.70
CA ARG A 90 -13.17 -6.28 21.64
C ARG A 90 -14.50 -6.09 20.96
N SER A 91 -15.54 -6.65 21.55
CA SER A 91 -16.92 -6.56 21.04
C SER A 91 -17.02 -6.95 19.54
N GLY A 92 -16.28 -7.98 19.15
CA GLY A 92 -16.24 -8.48 17.77
C GLY A 92 -15.40 -7.64 16.79
N ASN A 93 -14.71 -6.61 17.26
CA ASN A 93 -13.83 -5.79 16.42
C ASN A 93 -12.37 -6.03 16.73
N LEU A 94 -11.55 -6.02 15.69
CA LEU A 94 -10.10 -6.04 15.79
C LEU A 94 -9.62 -4.61 16.04
N ILE A 95 -9.20 -4.33 17.28
CA ILE A 95 -8.83 -2.98 17.74
C ILE A 95 -7.32 -2.90 17.87
N LEU A 96 -6.76 -1.93 17.13
CA LEU A 96 -5.38 -1.50 17.25
C LEU A 96 -5.32 -0.28 18.18
N THR A 97 -4.49 -0.34 19.23
CA THR A 97 -4.33 0.77 20.19
C THR A 97 -2.87 1.17 20.28
N ASP A 98 -2.59 2.47 20.24
CA ASP A 98 -1.24 3.01 20.42
C ASP A 98 -0.97 3.49 21.86
N ARG A 99 0.25 3.97 22.14
CA ARG A 99 0.61 4.56 23.45
C ARG A 99 -0.22 5.76 23.88
N ARG A 100 -0.82 6.49 22.94
CA ARG A 100 -1.70 7.64 23.24
C ARG A 100 -3.09 7.18 23.66
N GLN A 101 -3.35 5.87 23.68
CA GLN A 101 -4.67 5.26 23.85
C GLN A 101 -5.62 5.61 22.70
N VAL A 102 -5.09 5.99 21.53
CA VAL A 102 -5.89 6.17 20.33
C VAL A 102 -6.19 4.79 19.75
N GLN A 103 -7.47 4.52 19.52
CA GLN A 103 -7.96 3.25 19.00
C GLN A 103 -8.38 3.39 17.54
N SER A 104 -7.95 2.45 16.71
CA SER A 104 -8.44 2.28 15.33
C SER A 104 -8.99 0.88 15.13
N ILE A 105 -10.12 0.79 14.43
CA ILE A 105 -10.75 -0.49 14.08
C ILE A 105 -10.17 -0.96 12.76
N VAL A 106 -9.55 -2.14 12.76
CA VAL A 106 -8.92 -2.73 11.57
C VAL A 106 -9.97 -3.22 10.58
N ASN A 107 -11.05 -3.82 11.09
CA ASN A 107 -12.19 -4.32 10.31
C ASN A 107 -13.31 -3.26 10.13
N ALA A 108 -12.95 -1.98 10.01
CA ALA A 108 -13.92 -0.91 9.93
C ALA A 108 -14.88 -1.12 8.73
N GLY A 109 -16.19 -0.97 8.96
CA GLY A 109 -17.22 -1.18 7.94
C GLY A 109 -17.93 -2.53 8.01
N ASN A 110 -17.33 -3.54 8.66
CA ASN A 110 -17.97 -4.83 8.89
C ASN A 110 -17.96 -5.18 10.38
N VAL A 111 -19.10 -4.96 11.04
CA VAL A 111 -19.27 -5.30 12.46
C VAL A 111 -19.58 -6.79 12.58
N ALA A 112 -18.88 -7.50 13.45
CA ALA A 112 -19.20 -8.89 13.76
C ALA A 112 -20.62 -9.00 14.34
N THR A 113 -21.54 -9.61 13.58
CA THR A 113 -22.84 -10.03 14.12
C THR A 113 -22.70 -11.42 14.75
N THR A 114 -23.14 -11.55 16.00
CA THR A 114 -22.76 -12.59 16.97
C THR A 114 -23.29 -14.01 16.74
N SER A 115 -23.48 -14.51 15.52
CA SER A 115 -24.06 -15.88 15.38
C SER A 115 -23.77 -16.70 14.13
N ASN A 116 -22.97 -16.25 13.16
CA ASN A 116 -22.72 -17.05 11.96
C ASN A 116 -21.23 -17.35 11.79
N THR A 117 -20.92 -18.57 11.32
CA THR A 117 -19.60 -19.00 10.82
C THR A 117 -19.18 -18.27 9.54
N SER A 118 -19.90 -17.23 9.13
CA SER A 118 -19.59 -16.40 7.98
C SER A 118 -18.42 -15.47 8.29
N ILE A 119 -17.46 -15.40 7.37
CA ILE A 119 -16.36 -14.43 7.39
C ILE A 119 -16.98 -13.03 7.48
N ILE A 120 -16.74 -12.35 8.60
CA ILE A 120 -17.26 -11.00 8.87
C ILE A 120 -16.42 -9.92 8.20
N TRP A 121 -15.11 -10.15 8.04
CA TRP A 121 -14.17 -9.25 7.39
C TRP A 121 -12.93 -10.03 6.98
N GLN A 122 -12.28 -9.62 5.90
CA GLN A 122 -11.00 -10.13 5.47
C GLN A 122 -10.14 -8.99 4.91
N SER A 123 -8.82 -9.09 5.07
CA SER A 123 -7.86 -8.12 4.52
C SER A 123 -7.97 -7.98 3.00
N PHE A 124 -8.44 -9.03 2.31
CA PHE A 124 -8.65 -9.04 0.85
C PHE A 124 -9.74 -8.06 0.39
N ASP A 125 -10.63 -7.62 1.27
CA ASP A 125 -11.66 -6.62 0.96
C ASP A 125 -11.11 -5.17 1.07
N ALA A 126 -9.91 -5.00 1.64
CA ALA A 126 -9.20 -3.72 1.71
C ALA A 126 -7.73 -3.89 1.30
N PRO A 127 -7.44 -4.13 0.00
CA PRO A 127 -6.09 -4.36 -0.49
C PRO A 127 -5.14 -3.19 -0.21
N SER A 128 -3.85 -3.49 -0.10
CA SER A 128 -2.78 -2.49 -0.11
C SER A 128 -2.26 -2.29 -1.55
N ASP A 129 -0.97 -2.55 -1.79
CA ASP A 129 -0.31 -2.48 -3.09
C ASP A 129 -0.11 -3.85 -3.75
N THR A 130 -0.48 -4.94 -3.07
CA THR A 130 -0.30 -6.31 -3.54
C THR A 130 -1.64 -6.96 -3.95
N TYR A 131 -1.60 -7.71 -5.05
CA TYR A 131 -2.69 -8.52 -5.58
C TYR A 131 -2.30 -10.01 -5.58
N LEU A 132 -2.88 -10.76 -4.65
CA LEU A 132 -2.67 -12.20 -4.45
C LEU A 132 -3.72 -13.04 -5.21
N PRO A 133 -3.42 -14.32 -5.49
CA PRO A 133 -4.39 -15.24 -6.06
C PRO A 133 -5.64 -15.35 -5.17
N GLY A 134 -6.82 -15.41 -5.79
CA GLY A 134 -8.11 -15.47 -5.09
C GLY A 134 -8.63 -14.13 -4.54
N MET A 135 -7.80 -13.07 -4.52
CA MET A 135 -8.32 -11.72 -4.26
C MET A 135 -9.31 -11.31 -5.36
N LYS A 136 -10.22 -10.41 -5.01
CA LYS A 136 -11.21 -9.86 -5.94
C LYS A 136 -10.95 -8.36 -6.14
N LEU A 137 -10.56 -7.99 -7.34
CA LEU A 137 -10.28 -6.60 -7.73
C LEU A 137 -11.43 -6.10 -8.61
N GLY A 138 -12.23 -5.17 -8.11
CA GLY A 138 -13.46 -4.76 -8.80
C GLY A 138 -14.46 -3.97 -7.98
N SER A 139 -15.69 -3.87 -8.50
CA SER A 139 -16.80 -3.16 -7.87
C SER A 139 -17.78 -4.12 -7.25
N PHE A 140 -18.28 -3.79 -6.06
CA PHE A 140 -19.19 -4.58 -5.24
C PHE A 140 -20.35 -3.74 -4.75
N ASN A 141 -21.43 -4.41 -4.34
CA ASN A 141 -22.63 -3.80 -3.78
C ASN A 141 -23.28 -2.78 -4.74
N LEU A 142 -23.22 -3.03 -6.06
CA LEU A 142 -23.71 -2.16 -7.13
C LEU A 142 -25.22 -1.89 -7.08
N ASN A 143 -25.98 -2.73 -6.36
CA ASN A 143 -27.43 -2.55 -6.18
C ASN A 143 -27.79 -1.83 -4.87
N THR A 144 -26.79 -1.43 -4.09
CA THR A 144 -26.99 -0.77 -2.79
C THR A 144 -26.61 0.70 -2.88
N GLY A 145 -27.05 1.53 -1.94
CA GLY A 145 -26.56 2.92 -1.83
C GLY A 145 -25.08 3.03 -1.40
N HIS A 146 -24.40 1.90 -1.14
CA HIS A 146 -23.05 1.82 -0.60
C HIS A 146 -22.14 0.98 -1.52
N HIS A 147 -21.85 1.52 -2.72
CA HIS A 147 -20.91 0.89 -3.64
C HIS A 147 -19.52 0.77 -3.01
N SER A 148 -18.91 -0.41 -3.09
CA SER A 148 -17.53 -0.66 -2.66
C SER A 148 -16.65 -0.92 -3.88
N LEU A 149 -15.43 -0.39 -3.87
CA LEU A 149 -14.45 -0.58 -4.94
C LEU A 149 -13.16 -1.14 -4.33
N HIS A 150 -12.82 -2.37 -4.70
CA HIS A 150 -11.57 -3.00 -4.29
C HIS A 150 -10.52 -2.72 -5.36
N VAL A 151 -9.52 -1.94 -4.99
CA VAL A 151 -8.40 -1.54 -5.86
C VAL A 151 -7.09 -1.86 -5.18
N VAL A 152 -6.04 -2.00 -5.98
CA VAL A 152 -4.67 -2.18 -5.49
C VAL A 152 -3.95 -0.84 -5.67
N ASN A 153 -3.60 -0.19 -4.57
CA ASN A 153 -3.01 1.13 -4.55
C ASN A 153 -1.57 1.07 -4.02
N SER A 154 -0.63 1.55 -4.84
CA SER A 154 0.80 1.58 -4.54
C SER A 154 1.10 2.17 -3.17
N TRP A 155 2.22 1.80 -2.59
CA TRP A 155 2.83 2.58 -1.52
C TRP A 155 3.30 3.94 -2.04
N ALA A 156 3.40 4.93 -1.15
CA ALA A 156 3.92 6.25 -1.47
C ALA A 156 5.41 6.19 -1.87
N SER A 157 6.15 5.26 -1.28
CA SER A 157 7.50 4.88 -1.68
C SER A 157 7.84 3.49 -1.14
N HIS A 158 8.96 2.90 -1.56
CA HIS A 158 9.46 1.62 -1.01
C HIS A 158 9.62 1.62 0.52
N GLN A 159 9.76 2.79 1.15
CA GLN A 159 9.92 2.92 2.60
C GLN A 159 8.72 3.64 3.25
N ASN A 160 7.60 3.77 2.55
CA ASN A 160 6.42 4.43 3.09
C ASN A 160 5.12 3.77 2.59
N PRO A 161 4.51 2.89 3.42
CA PRO A 161 3.27 2.19 3.10
C PRO A 161 2.02 3.07 2.89
N ALA A 162 2.09 4.36 3.18
CA ALA A 162 0.99 5.30 2.94
C ALA A 162 0.48 5.20 1.49
N PRO A 163 -0.80 5.52 1.22
CA PRO A 163 -1.33 5.56 -0.14
C PRO A 163 -0.48 6.36 -1.11
N GLY A 164 -0.08 5.70 -2.18
CA GLY A 164 0.71 6.26 -3.27
C GLY A 164 -0.16 6.71 -4.44
N LEU A 165 0.51 7.10 -5.52
CA LEU A 165 -0.13 7.77 -6.65
C LEU A 165 -0.66 6.82 -7.72
N TYR A 166 -0.33 5.53 -7.67
CA TYR A 166 -0.69 4.58 -8.70
C TYR A 166 -1.71 3.57 -8.17
N THR A 167 -2.76 3.34 -8.95
CA THR A 167 -3.86 2.46 -8.59
C THR A 167 -4.17 1.52 -9.74
N LEU A 168 -4.06 0.22 -9.50
CA LEU A 168 -4.57 -0.82 -10.38
C LEU A 168 -6.05 -1.06 -10.05
N SER A 169 -6.92 -0.91 -11.05
CA SER A 169 -8.35 -1.15 -10.90
C SER A 169 -8.99 -1.66 -12.19
N ILE A 170 -10.23 -2.14 -12.07
CA ILE A 170 -11.11 -2.31 -13.23
C ILE A 170 -11.42 -0.96 -13.87
N ASP A 171 -11.65 -0.98 -15.18
CA ASP A 171 -12.17 0.18 -15.89
C ASP A 171 -13.70 0.20 -15.83
N SER A 172 -14.27 1.18 -15.12
CA SER A 172 -15.73 1.35 -15.01
C SER A 172 -16.43 1.59 -16.36
N SER A 173 -15.71 2.09 -17.37
CA SER A 173 -16.25 2.30 -18.72
C SER A 173 -16.21 1.05 -19.60
N ASP A 174 -15.32 0.11 -19.27
CA ASP A 174 -15.15 -1.14 -19.99
C ASP A 174 -14.62 -2.22 -19.04
N LEU A 175 -15.55 -3.00 -18.46
CA LEU A 175 -15.23 -4.03 -17.47
C LEU A 175 -14.34 -5.15 -18.00
N THR A 176 -14.09 -5.20 -19.32
CA THR A 176 -13.17 -6.16 -19.94
C THR A 176 -11.69 -5.75 -19.84
N LYS A 177 -11.40 -4.60 -19.23
CA LYS A 177 -10.06 -4.03 -19.11
C LYS A 177 -9.65 -3.81 -17.66
N LEU A 178 -8.37 -4.09 -17.38
CA LEU A 178 -7.65 -3.60 -16.21
C LEU A 178 -6.78 -2.42 -16.60
N SER A 179 -6.81 -1.39 -15.77
CA SER A 179 -6.03 -0.17 -15.98
C SER A 179 -5.25 0.20 -14.73
N VAL A 180 -4.08 0.79 -14.96
CA VAL A 180 -3.36 1.53 -13.93
C VAL A 180 -3.66 3.02 -14.10
N TRP A 181 -4.12 3.63 -13.03
CA TRP A 181 -4.45 5.04 -12.92
C TRP A 181 -3.37 5.73 -12.10
N ARG A 182 -3.02 6.94 -12.51
CA ARG A 182 -2.19 7.85 -11.74
C ARG A 182 -3.06 8.91 -11.09
N GLY A 183 -2.66 9.43 -9.93
CA GLY A 183 -3.43 10.39 -9.13
C GLY A 183 -3.85 11.70 -9.84
N ASP A 184 -3.34 11.99 -11.04
CA ASP A 184 -3.77 13.10 -11.90
C ASP A 184 -4.84 12.72 -12.93
N GLY A 185 -5.34 11.48 -12.89
CA GLY A 185 -6.39 10.96 -13.77
C GLY A 185 -5.89 10.33 -15.06
N VAL A 186 -4.58 10.35 -15.33
CA VAL A 186 -4.01 9.64 -16.49
C VAL A 186 -4.10 8.14 -16.25
N LYS A 187 -4.53 7.38 -17.27
CA LYS A 187 -4.66 5.93 -17.21
C LYS A 187 -3.90 5.24 -18.33
N MET A 188 -3.46 4.01 -18.06
CA MET A 188 -2.97 3.07 -19.05
C MET A 188 -3.68 1.73 -18.88
N VAL A 189 -4.23 1.19 -19.98
CA VAL A 189 -4.77 -0.17 -19.99
C VAL A 189 -3.59 -1.13 -19.94
N VAL A 190 -3.55 -1.99 -18.93
CA VAL A 190 -2.44 -2.93 -18.70
C VAL A 190 -2.82 -4.36 -19.05
N ALA A 191 -4.12 -4.67 -19.06
CA ALA A 191 -4.61 -5.95 -19.52
C ALA A 191 -6.05 -5.85 -20.04
N PHE A 192 -6.41 -6.77 -20.92
CA PHE A 192 -7.73 -6.81 -21.57
C PHE A 192 -8.14 -8.25 -21.88
N LEU A 193 -9.45 -8.47 -21.98
CA LEU A 193 -10.01 -9.73 -22.50
C LEU A 193 -10.12 -9.64 -24.01
N ASP A 194 -9.41 -10.51 -24.74
CA ASP A 194 -9.37 -10.48 -26.22
C ASP A 194 -10.45 -11.36 -26.90
N GLY A 195 -11.45 -11.78 -26.13
CA GLY A 195 -12.54 -12.66 -26.57
C GLY A 195 -12.30 -14.14 -26.27
N TYR A 196 -11.06 -14.54 -25.97
CA TYR A 196 -10.73 -15.93 -25.59
C TYR A 196 -9.95 -15.99 -24.29
N GLU A 197 -8.93 -15.13 -24.15
CA GLU A 197 -8.01 -15.15 -23.02
C GLU A 197 -7.81 -13.75 -22.44
N PHE A 198 -7.49 -13.70 -21.16
CA PHE A 198 -7.04 -12.48 -20.52
C PHE A 198 -5.56 -12.27 -20.83
N ARG A 199 -5.22 -11.10 -21.37
CA ARG A 199 -3.85 -10.79 -21.80
C ARG A 199 -3.34 -9.49 -21.21
N PHE A 200 -2.13 -9.53 -20.67
CA PHE A 200 -1.38 -8.34 -20.31
C PHE A 200 -0.64 -7.75 -21.52
N ILE A 201 -0.49 -6.42 -21.54
CA ILE A 201 0.21 -5.70 -22.62
C ILE A 201 1.71 -6.05 -22.72
N PHE A 202 2.26 -6.72 -21.71
CA PHE A 202 3.67 -7.14 -21.62
C PHE A 202 3.87 -8.63 -21.88
N GLU A 203 2.82 -9.40 -22.18
CA GLU A 203 2.97 -10.79 -22.61
C GLU A 203 3.63 -10.85 -23.99
N ASN A 204 4.67 -11.69 -24.11
CA ASN A 204 5.39 -11.87 -25.37
C ASN A 204 4.68 -12.93 -26.22
N SER A 205 4.52 -12.69 -27.52
CA SER A 205 3.84 -13.58 -28.48
C SER A 205 4.53 -14.94 -28.74
N ASN A 206 5.51 -15.34 -27.92
CA ASN A 206 6.35 -16.51 -28.12
C ASN A 206 5.77 -17.81 -27.56
N GLY A 207 4.46 -17.87 -27.30
CA GLY A 207 3.75 -19.12 -27.00
C GLY A 207 4.12 -19.78 -25.66
N SER A 208 4.74 -19.05 -24.72
CA SER A 208 4.78 -19.49 -23.33
C SER A 208 3.37 -19.43 -22.78
N THR A 209 2.81 -20.58 -22.40
CA THR A 209 1.53 -20.65 -21.68
C THR A 209 1.56 -19.70 -20.49
N ASN A 210 0.59 -18.79 -20.39
CA ASN A 210 0.46 -17.90 -19.25
C ASN A 210 0.36 -18.75 -17.97
N ASP A 211 1.29 -18.57 -17.03
CA ASP A 211 1.30 -19.32 -15.77
C ASP A 211 0.27 -18.78 -14.75
N TYR A 212 -0.79 -18.16 -15.24
CA TYR A 212 -1.89 -17.62 -14.46
C TYR A 212 -3.19 -17.73 -15.23
N ASN A 213 -4.28 -17.84 -14.47
CA ASN A 213 -5.62 -17.85 -15.04
C ASN A 213 -6.43 -16.71 -14.43
N PHE A 214 -6.53 -15.60 -15.17
CA PHE A 214 -7.38 -14.48 -14.82
C PHE A 214 -8.79 -14.71 -15.33
N SER A 215 -9.77 -14.42 -14.48
CA SER A 215 -11.18 -14.53 -14.81
C SER A 215 -11.91 -13.24 -14.42
N LEU A 216 -12.77 -12.77 -15.31
CA LEU A 216 -13.74 -11.73 -15.02
C LEU A 216 -15.02 -12.41 -14.55
N GLN A 217 -15.47 -12.07 -13.34
CA GLN A 217 -16.77 -12.46 -12.82
C GLN A 217 -17.64 -11.22 -12.71
N PHE A 218 -18.85 -11.28 -13.28
CA PHE A 218 -19.79 -10.19 -13.19
C PHE A 218 -21.23 -10.70 -13.07
N ASN A 219 -22.00 -9.98 -12.28
CA ASN A 219 -23.44 -10.13 -12.16
C ASN A 219 -24.06 -8.74 -11.87
N ARG A 220 -25.33 -8.70 -11.46
CA ARG A 220 -26.00 -7.42 -11.18
C ARG A 220 -25.46 -6.69 -9.96
N ASN A 221 -24.84 -7.37 -9.01
CA ASN A 221 -24.38 -6.81 -7.74
C ASN A 221 -22.87 -6.54 -7.68
N GLU A 222 -22.08 -7.28 -8.44
CA GLU A 222 -20.62 -7.20 -8.40
C GLU A 222 -20.01 -7.48 -9.77
N ALA A 223 -18.85 -6.87 -10.02
CA ALA A 223 -18.03 -7.10 -11.19
C ALA A 223 -16.55 -7.01 -10.77
N PHE A 224 -15.82 -8.12 -10.87
CA PHE A 224 -14.45 -8.20 -10.38
C PHE A 224 -13.59 -9.17 -11.18
N TYR A 225 -12.30 -8.89 -11.22
CA TYR A 225 -11.29 -9.84 -11.63
C TYR A 225 -10.79 -10.63 -10.42
N THR A 226 -10.49 -11.90 -10.67
CA THR A 226 -9.73 -12.76 -9.76
C THR A 226 -8.81 -13.65 -10.59
N PHE A 227 -7.70 -14.11 -10.01
CA PHE A 227 -6.80 -15.03 -10.70
C PHE A 227 -6.32 -16.15 -9.79
N SER A 228 -5.90 -17.24 -10.42
CA SER A 228 -5.17 -18.33 -9.77
C SER A 228 -3.76 -18.45 -10.34
N SER A 229 -2.82 -18.90 -9.52
CA SER A 229 -1.45 -19.22 -9.95
C SER A 229 -1.38 -20.61 -10.57
N SER A 230 -0.49 -20.78 -11.56
CA SER A 230 -0.11 -22.09 -12.07
C SER A 230 0.47 -22.98 -10.97
N LYS A 231 0.34 -24.31 -11.13
CA LYS A 231 0.91 -25.31 -10.21
C LYS A 231 2.45 -25.32 -10.22
N ASN A 232 3.08 -24.58 -11.12
CA ASN A 232 4.53 -24.48 -11.23
C ASN A 232 5.17 -23.61 -10.14
N TYR A 233 4.40 -22.74 -9.49
CA TYR A 233 4.87 -21.83 -8.45
C TYR A 233 4.20 -22.15 -7.11
N ASP A 234 4.92 -21.88 -6.01
CA ASP A 234 4.34 -21.96 -4.67
C ASP A 234 3.25 -20.88 -4.52
N VAL A 235 3.52 -19.67 -5.05
CA VAL A 235 2.58 -18.55 -5.17
C VAL A 235 3.08 -17.55 -6.21
N MET A 236 2.16 -16.88 -6.91
CA MET A 236 2.43 -15.76 -7.81
C MET A 236 1.58 -14.55 -7.39
N TRP A 237 2.13 -13.35 -7.41
CA TRP A 237 1.40 -12.13 -7.06
C TRP A 237 1.85 -10.92 -7.87
N LEU A 238 1.00 -9.90 -7.95
CA LEU A 238 1.32 -8.62 -8.58
C LEU A 238 1.47 -7.53 -7.52
N VAL A 239 2.37 -6.58 -7.74
CA VAL A 239 2.55 -5.41 -6.87
C VAL A 239 2.48 -4.14 -7.72
N MET A 240 1.64 -3.19 -7.29
CA MET A 240 1.60 -1.86 -7.87
C MET A 240 2.73 -1.03 -7.24
N ASN A 241 3.86 -0.91 -7.93
CA ASN A 241 5.02 -0.20 -7.41
C ASN A 241 4.77 1.31 -7.31
N SER A 242 5.34 1.94 -6.28
CA SER A 242 5.39 3.39 -6.07
C SER A 242 5.95 4.19 -7.26
N THR A 243 6.72 3.56 -8.16
CA THR A 243 7.27 4.17 -9.38
C THR A 243 6.33 4.15 -10.57
N GLY A 244 5.19 3.45 -10.48
CA GLY A 244 4.24 3.27 -11.58
C GLY A 244 4.48 2.02 -12.43
N ASN A 245 5.34 1.10 -11.98
CA ASN A 245 5.52 -0.21 -12.61
C ASN A 245 4.55 -1.24 -12.01
N LEU A 246 4.12 -2.20 -12.84
CA LEU A 246 3.40 -3.37 -12.34
C LEU A 246 4.41 -4.52 -12.20
N ASP A 247 4.76 -4.86 -10.96
CA ASP A 247 5.76 -5.88 -10.69
C ASP A 247 5.08 -7.24 -10.57
N GLN A 248 5.55 -8.23 -11.32
CA GLN A 248 5.12 -9.61 -11.25
C GLN A 248 6.12 -10.41 -10.42
N ASN A 249 5.65 -11.03 -9.35
CA ASN A 249 6.46 -11.80 -8.42
C ASN A 249 6.00 -13.24 -8.35
N PHE A 250 6.94 -14.16 -8.13
CA PHE A 250 6.65 -15.58 -7.95
C PHE A 250 7.62 -16.22 -6.97
N MET A 251 7.10 -17.14 -6.17
CA MET A 251 7.87 -17.96 -5.25
C MET A 251 8.04 -19.36 -5.83
N LEU A 252 9.29 -19.83 -5.88
CA LEU A 252 9.64 -21.16 -6.33
C LEU A 252 10.59 -21.81 -5.33
N LYS A 253 10.13 -22.88 -4.67
CA LYS A 253 10.89 -23.62 -3.65
C LYS A 253 11.39 -22.69 -2.54
N GLY A 254 10.52 -21.79 -2.09
CA GLY A 254 10.81 -20.81 -1.02
C GLY A 254 11.71 -19.63 -1.41
N LYS A 255 12.05 -19.48 -2.70
CA LYS A 255 12.79 -18.31 -3.21
C LYS A 255 11.88 -17.40 -4.01
N ILE A 256 11.98 -16.09 -3.77
CA ILE A 256 11.20 -15.06 -4.44
C ILE A 256 11.96 -14.53 -5.65
N TYR A 257 11.26 -14.40 -6.77
CA TYR A 257 11.72 -13.81 -8.02
C TYR A 257 10.76 -12.69 -8.43
N SER A 258 11.29 -11.64 -9.05
CA SER A 258 10.53 -10.46 -9.44
C SER A 258 10.86 -10.04 -10.87
N VAL A 259 9.83 -9.68 -11.63
CA VAL A 259 9.93 -9.09 -12.98
C VAL A 259 9.13 -7.79 -12.95
N SER A 260 9.81 -6.67 -13.12
CA SER A 260 9.16 -5.36 -13.18
C SER A 260 8.71 -5.05 -14.60
N HIS A 261 7.43 -4.67 -14.79
CA HIS A 261 6.88 -4.27 -16.08
C HIS A 261 6.64 -2.76 -16.11
N PRO A 262 7.52 -1.98 -16.79
CA PRO A 262 7.33 -0.54 -16.94
C PRO A 262 6.12 -0.20 -17.82
N LEU A 263 5.30 0.73 -17.34
CA LEU A 263 4.08 1.16 -18.04
C LEU A 263 4.39 2.28 -19.03
N CYS A 264 4.99 1.89 -20.16
CA CYS A 264 5.45 2.78 -21.21
C CYS A 264 4.81 2.53 -22.58
N ALA A 265 4.42 3.60 -23.27
CA ALA A 265 4.35 3.57 -24.72
C ALA A 265 5.79 3.48 -25.27
N GLY A 266 6.06 2.51 -26.11
CA GLY A 266 7.36 2.09 -26.65
C GLY A 266 7.75 0.61 -26.48
N SER A 267 7.41 -0.02 -25.36
CA SER A 267 7.96 -1.30 -24.86
C SER A 267 7.47 -2.57 -25.60
N ASN A 268 7.54 -2.69 -26.92
CA ASN A 268 6.91 -3.83 -27.60
C ASN A 268 5.42 -4.13 -27.22
N GLY A 269 4.53 -3.27 -26.72
CA GLY A 269 4.56 -1.90 -26.23
C GLY A 269 4.88 -0.75 -27.18
N GLY A 270 5.09 -0.85 -28.49
CA GLY A 270 5.53 0.30 -29.33
C GLY A 270 4.65 1.57 -29.36
N ASN A 271 5.19 2.73 -28.92
CA ASN A 271 5.18 4.04 -29.59
C ASN A 271 5.92 5.13 -28.78
N ASN A 272 6.71 5.95 -29.47
CA ASN A 272 7.49 7.06 -28.94
C ASN A 272 6.73 7.94 -27.92
N GLY A 273 7.23 8.00 -26.69
CA GLY A 273 7.32 9.27 -25.96
C GLY A 273 6.38 9.52 -24.78
N THR A 274 5.51 8.59 -24.40
CA THR A 274 4.62 8.79 -23.24
C THR A 274 4.51 7.53 -22.39
N CYS A 275 5.49 7.30 -21.51
CA CYS A 275 5.22 6.47 -20.34
C CYS A 275 4.10 7.08 -19.53
N LEU A 276 3.38 6.27 -18.73
CA LEU A 276 2.68 6.80 -17.56
C LEU A 276 3.78 7.49 -16.75
N PRO A 277 3.92 8.83 -16.79
CA PRO A 277 5.19 9.44 -16.40
C PRO A 277 5.51 9.04 -14.95
N SER A 278 6.64 8.38 -14.74
CA SER A 278 7.16 8.19 -13.39
C SER A 278 7.36 9.58 -12.81
N ILE A 279 6.83 9.82 -11.62
CA ILE A 279 7.24 11.00 -10.90
C ILE A 279 8.73 10.81 -10.58
N PRO A 280 9.62 11.71 -11.01
CA PRO A 280 11.04 11.55 -10.75
C PRO A 280 11.29 11.30 -9.27
N SER A 281 12.09 10.29 -8.94
CA SER A 281 12.54 10.02 -7.56
C SER A 281 13.30 11.22 -6.95
N GLN A 282 13.73 12.14 -7.81
CA GLN A 282 14.19 13.49 -7.45
C GLN A 282 13.54 14.49 -8.39
N CYS A 283 12.80 15.43 -7.83
CA CYS A 283 12.14 16.48 -8.60
C CYS A 283 13.21 17.30 -9.33
N ARG A 284 12.99 17.57 -10.62
CA ARG A 284 13.98 18.19 -11.53
C ARG A 284 14.59 19.49 -10.99
N ASP A 285 13.89 20.15 -10.10
CA ASP A 285 14.23 21.48 -9.59
C ASP A 285 14.98 21.45 -8.24
N GLY A 286 15.46 20.27 -7.83
CA GLY A 286 16.07 20.08 -6.52
C GLY A 286 15.01 20.03 -5.41
N GLY A 287 15.26 19.23 -4.37
CA GLY A 287 14.39 19.14 -3.19
C GLY A 287 14.41 20.40 -2.30
N ALA A 288 14.66 21.58 -2.86
CA ALA A 288 14.78 22.84 -2.14
C ALA A 288 13.42 23.53 -1.96
N PHE A 289 13.26 24.20 -0.82
CA PHE A 289 12.04 24.92 -0.45
C PHE A 289 12.39 26.34 -0.01
N SER A 290 11.61 27.29 -0.48
CA SER A 290 11.60 28.67 0.00
C SER A 290 10.56 28.83 1.11
N GLU A 291 10.94 29.55 2.16
CA GLU A 291 10.04 29.89 3.26
C GLU A 291 9.16 31.11 2.93
N MET A 292 7.91 31.08 3.36
CA MET A 292 6.95 32.18 3.26
C MET A 292 6.08 32.25 4.51
N ASN A 293 5.81 33.47 4.99
CA ASN A 293 4.90 33.70 6.11
C ASN A 293 3.44 33.47 5.68
N GLY A 294 2.71 32.63 6.42
CA GLY A 294 1.29 32.37 6.21
C GLY A 294 0.81 31.05 6.81
N SER A 295 -0.44 30.70 6.54
CA SER A 295 -1.01 29.39 6.87
C SER A 295 -1.83 28.82 5.71
N LEU A 296 -1.79 27.49 5.56
CA LEU A 296 -2.65 26.80 4.59
C LEU A 296 -4.08 26.70 5.14
N PRO A 297 -5.11 26.78 4.28
CA PRO A 297 -6.49 26.58 4.71
C PRO A 297 -6.69 25.19 5.32
N SER A 298 -7.59 25.09 6.31
CA SER A 298 -7.91 23.84 7.03
C SER A 298 -8.38 22.69 6.12
N THR A 299 -8.86 22.99 4.92
CA THR A 299 -9.26 21.99 3.89
C THR A 299 -8.07 21.31 3.19
N SER A 300 -6.85 21.80 3.41
CA SER A 300 -5.59 21.19 2.93
C SER A 300 -4.89 20.35 4.01
N ALA A 301 -5.58 20.08 5.12
CA ALA A 301 -5.03 19.35 6.25
C ALA A 301 -5.18 17.83 6.07
N VAL A 302 -4.06 17.13 6.10
CA VAL A 302 -4.05 15.71 6.49
C VAL A 302 -3.70 15.72 7.98
N SER A 303 -4.70 15.55 8.84
CA SER A 303 -4.48 15.56 10.29
C SER A 303 -3.80 14.26 10.74
N GLY A 304 -2.47 14.25 10.75
CA GLY A 304 -1.67 13.23 11.41
C GLY A 304 -0.76 13.90 12.44
N GLY A 305 -0.73 13.37 13.67
CA GLY A 305 -0.13 14.02 14.83
C GLY A 305 1.38 14.30 14.80
N SER A 306 1.82 14.81 15.96
CA SER A 306 3.09 15.42 16.39
C SER A 306 4.38 14.84 15.82
N ILE A 307 4.86 15.48 14.76
CA ILE A 307 6.12 15.18 14.09
C ILE A 307 6.73 16.52 13.60
N GLY A 308 8.07 16.61 13.64
CA GLY A 308 8.83 17.81 13.30
C GLY A 308 8.84 18.16 11.81
N ILE A 309 9.24 19.40 11.53
CA ILE A 309 9.29 20.03 10.19
C ILE A 309 10.12 19.24 9.16
N SER A 310 11.13 18.51 9.62
CA SER A 310 12.04 17.70 8.80
C SER A 310 11.36 16.55 8.08
N GLU A 311 10.32 15.95 8.66
CA GLU A 311 9.64 14.80 8.04
C GLU A 311 8.61 15.25 7.00
N CYS A 312 7.94 16.40 7.21
CA CYS A 312 7.12 17.04 6.16
C CYS A 312 7.97 17.42 4.95
N GLN A 313 9.18 17.91 5.20
CA GLN A 313 10.13 18.21 4.15
C GLN A 313 10.46 16.94 3.37
N THR A 314 10.84 15.84 4.02
CA THR A 314 11.15 14.57 3.33
C THR A 314 9.98 14.06 2.49
N LEU A 315 8.76 14.04 3.04
CA LEU A 315 7.55 13.60 2.34
C LEU A 315 7.27 14.45 1.10
N CYS A 316 7.43 15.77 1.22
CA CYS A 316 7.27 16.65 0.08
C CYS A 316 8.41 16.44 -0.92
N GLN A 317 9.68 16.34 -0.49
CA GLN A 317 10.83 16.15 -1.39
C GLN A 317 10.67 14.95 -2.33
N VAL A 318 10.22 13.81 -1.81
CA VAL A 318 10.07 12.57 -2.58
C VAL A 318 8.84 12.56 -3.48
N ASN A 319 7.84 13.42 -3.23
CA ASN A 319 6.61 13.50 -4.02
C ASN A 319 6.59 14.79 -4.85
N CYS A 320 6.99 14.76 -6.13
CA CYS A 320 7.08 15.98 -6.95
C CYS A 320 5.75 16.67 -7.26
N SER A 321 4.61 16.05 -6.97
CA SER A 321 3.32 16.73 -7.02
C SER A 321 3.12 17.65 -5.82
N CYS A 322 3.85 17.45 -4.72
CA CYS A 322 3.82 18.33 -3.56
C CYS A 322 4.45 19.68 -3.90
N THR A 323 3.66 20.75 -3.79
CA THR A 323 4.08 22.12 -4.08
C THR A 323 4.45 22.89 -2.81
N ALA A 324 3.81 22.61 -1.68
CA ALA A 324 4.17 23.22 -0.41
C ALA A 324 3.80 22.36 0.80
N PHE A 325 4.44 22.62 1.93
CA PHE A 325 4.07 22.09 3.23
C PHE A 325 4.08 23.17 4.30
N ALA A 326 3.31 23.00 5.37
CA ALA A 326 3.31 23.90 6.51
C ALA A 326 3.23 23.12 7.82
N SER A 327 3.84 23.69 8.87
CA SER A 327 3.71 23.22 10.24
C SER A 327 3.02 24.30 11.07
N VAL A 328 1.90 23.96 11.69
CA VAL A 328 1.18 24.90 12.54
C VAL A 328 1.88 24.97 13.90
N GLN A 329 2.57 26.08 14.17
CA GLN A 329 3.10 26.39 15.49
C GLN A 329 1.93 26.40 16.48
N ASN A 330 1.95 25.45 17.42
CA ASN A 330 0.98 25.15 18.49
C ASN A 330 0.01 23.99 18.29
N GLU A 331 -0.09 23.35 17.11
CA GLU A 331 -1.08 22.25 16.94
C GLU A 331 -0.58 20.93 16.37
N SER A 332 0.71 20.71 16.12
CA SER A 332 1.16 19.37 15.66
C SER A 332 0.43 18.85 14.40
N VAL A 333 -0.11 19.76 13.58
CA VAL A 333 -0.92 19.45 12.39
C VAL A 333 -0.07 19.60 11.14
N ARG A 334 -0.06 18.55 10.32
CA ARG A 334 0.56 18.51 8.98
C ARG A 334 -0.36 19.16 7.96
N GLN A 335 0.20 19.97 7.06
CA GLN A 335 -0.50 20.44 5.87
C GLN A 335 0.42 20.26 4.66
N LEU A 336 0.01 19.43 3.71
CA LEU A 336 0.67 19.25 2.40
C LEU A 336 -0.23 19.81 1.31
N TYR A 337 0.35 20.49 0.33
CA TYR A 337 -0.37 21.10 -0.76
C TYR A 337 0.14 20.58 -2.10
N TYR A 338 -0.76 20.11 -2.96
CA TYR A 338 -0.44 19.46 -4.23
C TYR A 338 -0.91 20.25 -5.47
N GLY A 339 -1.47 21.46 -5.30
CA GLY A 339 -1.93 22.30 -6.42
C GLY A 339 -0.83 23.22 -6.97
N SER A 340 -1.16 24.14 -7.89
CA SER A 340 -0.16 25.05 -8.48
C SER A 340 0.29 26.15 -7.52
N LYS A 341 1.53 26.64 -7.69
CA LYS A 341 2.09 27.75 -6.90
C LYS A 341 1.21 29.02 -6.98
N GLN A 342 0.60 29.30 -8.12
CA GLN A 342 -0.32 30.45 -8.27
C GLN A 342 -1.61 30.28 -7.46
N ASN A 343 -2.18 29.07 -7.42
CA ASN A 343 -3.38 28.81 -6.64
C ASN A 343 -3.07 28.81 -5.15
N LEU A 344 -1.91 28.28 -4.74
CA LEU A 344 -1.41 28.39 -3.39
C LEU A 344 -1.39 29.86 -2.93
N LEU A 345 -0.75 30.75 -3.70
CA LEU A 345 -0.66 32.17 -3.35
C LEU A 345 -2.02 32.88 -3.23
N LYS A 346 -3.09 32.34 -3.86
CA LYS A 346 -4.46 32.87 -3.72
C LYS A 346 -5.17 32.39 -2.45
N ILE A 347 -4.81 31.22 -1.93
CA ILE A 347 -5.51 30.58 -0.79
C ILE A 347 -4.73 30.69 0.53
N VAL A 348 -3.45 31.04 0.50
CA VAL A 348 -2.64 31.26 1.71
C VAL A 348 -3.23 32.42 2.52
N LYS A 349 -3.52 32.14 3.79
CA LYS A 349 -3.94 33.18 4.74
C LYS A 349 -2.71 33.85 5.33
N LYS A 350 -2.73 35.17 5.44
CA LYS A 350 -1.68 35.92 6.16
C LYS A 350 -1.75 35.56 7.65
N GLY A 351 -0.62 35.17 8.23
CA GLY A 351 -0.52 34.78 9.63
C GLY A 351 0.94 34.54 10.05
N PRO A 352 1.21 34.32 11.35
CA PRO A 352 2.57 34.16 11.88
C PRO A 352 3.20 32.78 11.59
N GLY A 353 2.51 31.89 10.87
CA GLY A 353 3.02 30.56 10.51
C GLY A 353 4.02 30.59 9.36
N LEU A 354 4.71 29.47 9.14
CA LEU A 354 5.64 29.27 8.02
C LEU A 354 5.10 28.21 7.05
N ILE A 355 5.16 28.55 5.77
CA ILE A 355 4.89 27.65 4.64
C ILE A 355 6.18 27.49 3.85
N TYR A 356 6.51 26.25 3.52
CA TYR A 356 7.66 25.85 2.73
C TYR A 356 7.19 25.51 1.32
N ILE A 357 7.57 26.30 0.34
CA ILE A 357 7.13 26.17 -1.05
C ILE A 357 8.28 25.63 -1.88
N ARG A 358 8.05 24.57 -2.65
CA ARG A 358 9.06 24.00 -3.52
C ARG A 358 9.51 25.03 -4.56
N ASP A 359 10.82 25.20 -4.71
CA ASP A 359 11.40 26.21 -5.59
C ASP A 359 11.04 25.98 -7.06
N GLY A 360 10.97 24.72 -7.46
CA GLY A 360 10.58 24.26 -8.80
C GLY A 360 9.11 24.22 -9.17
N ALA A 361 8.19 24.53 -8.24
CA ALA A 361 6.78 24.32 -8.50
C ALA A 361 6.31 25.11 -9.75
N PRO A 362 5.62 24.48 -10.72
CA PRO A 362 5.33 25.09 -12.00
C PRO A 362 4.53 26.38 -11.85
N SER A 363 5.06 27.49 -12.38
CA SER A 363 4.42 28.80 -12.47
C SER A 363 3.46 28.88 -13.66
N GLY A 364 2.66 27.83 -13.86
CA GLY A 364 1.78 27.70 -15.02
C GLY A 364 0.64 28.71 -15.00
N LYS A 365 0.67 29.67 -15.92
CA LYS A 365 -0.52 30.41 -16.35
C LYS A 365 -1.53 29.40 -16.89
N ILE A 366 -2.69 29.28 -16.24
CA ILE A 366 -3.86 28.62 -16.81
C ILE A 366 -4.90 29.72 -17.04
N ASN A 367 -5.19 29.97 -18.32
CA ASN A 367 -6.28 30.83 -18.77
C ASN A 367 -7.62 30.31 -18.19
N PRO A 368 -8.39 31.12 -17.46
CA PRO A 368 -9.61 30.65 -16.80
C PRO A 368 -10.83 30.98 -17.65
N VAL A 369 -11.16 30.17 -18.66
CA VAL A 369 -12.51 30.17 -19.25
C VAL A 369 -12.82 28.79 -19.81
N PHE A 370 -13.85 28.11 -19.30
CA PHE A 370 -14.93 27.54 -20.12
C PHE A 370 -16.22 27.51 -19.30
N ARG A 371 -17.28 28.05 -19.92
CA ARG A 371 -18.64 28.13 -19.38
C ARG A 371 -19.34 26.80 -19.58
N VAL A 372 -20.19 26.46 -18.62
CA VAL A 372 -21.17 25.39 -18.70
C VAL A 372 -22.25 25.79 -19.72
N SER A 373 -22.57 24.87 -20.64
CA SER A 373 -23.85 24.80 -21.33
C SER A 373 -24.35 23.37 -21.23
#